data_AF-A0A9D4ISB6-F1
#
_entry.id   AF-A0A9D4ISB6-F1
#
_cell.length_a   1.000
_cell.length_b   1.000
_cell.length_c   1.000
_cell.angle_alpha   90.00
_cell.angle_beta   90.00
_cell.angle_gamma   90.00
#
_symmetry.space_group_name_H-M   'P 1'
#
loop_
_entity.id
_entity.type
_entity.pdbx_description
1 polymer ?
#
loop_
_entity_poly.entity_id
_entity_poly.type
_entity_poly.pdbx_seq_one_letter_code
_entity_poly.pdbx_strand_id
1 'polypeptide(L)'
;MKAQLVYRGYDGEFVVTELIKVNNKKREDLLREKKNLERNTRIPLVITFSRALPNIGRIIRRHLHTLHTSDRIKEVFLSPH
;
A
#
# COMPACT_ATOMS: atom_id res chain seq x y z
N MET A 1 -2.85 12.65 -14.42
CA MET A 1 -2.87 11.49 -13.49
C MET A 1 -1.48 10.87 -13.29
N LYS A 2 -0.78 10.40 -14.33
CA LYS A 2 0.58 9.81 -14.23
C LYS A 2 1.58 10.72 -13.49
N ALA A 3 1.73 11.97 -13.91
CA ALA A 3 2.67 12.92 -13.30
C ALA A 3 2.45 13.08 -11.78
N GLN A 4 1.19 13.08 -11.33
CA GLN A 4 0.86 13.20 -9.91
C GLN A 4 1.21 11.94 -9.12
N LEU A 5 1.04 10.74 -9.68
CA LEU A 5 1.44 9.50 -9.03
C LEU A 5 2.97 9.39 -8.96
N VAL A 6 3.68 9.77 -10.02
CA VAL A 6 5.14 9.81 -10.02
C VAL A 6 5.66 10.78 -8.97
N TYR A 7 5.09 12.00 -8.89
CA TYR A 7 5.41 12.98 -7.86
C TYR A 7 5.24 12.42 -6.43
N ARG A 8 4.26 11.55 -6.20
CA ARG A 8 4.03 10.88 -4.91
C ARG A 8 4.99 9.72 -4.61
N GLY A 9 5.95 9.45 -5.50
CA GLY A 9 6.95 8.40 -5.34
C GLY A 9 6.53 7.02 -5.88
N TYR A 10 5.54 6.96 -6.77
CA TYR A 10 5.29 5.76 -7.58
C TYR A 10 6.25 5.70 -8.77
N ASP A 11 6.65 4.50 -9.14
CA ASP A 11 7.48 4.30 -10.32
C ASP A 11 6.68 4.60 -11.61
N GLY A 12 7.30 5.32 -12.55
CA GLY A 12 6.63 5.84 -13.73
C GLY A 12 6.26 4.78 -14.76
N GLU A 13 7.11 3.77 -14.94
CA GLU A 13 6.85 2.63 -15.83
C GLU A 13 5.80 1.72 -15.21
N PHE A 14 5.93 1.42 -13.92
CA PHE A 14 4.93 0.66 -13.17
C PHE A 14 3.53 1.26 -13.30
N VAL A 15 3.38 2.58 -13.15
CA VAL A 15 2.10 3.27 -13.29
C VAL A 15 1.52 3.09 -14.69
N VAL A 16 2.34 3.20 -15.74
CA VAL A 16 1.88 3.02 -17.13
C VAL A 16 1.42 1.58 -17.36
N THR A 17 2.23 0.61 -16.94
CA THR A 17 1.95 -0.81 -17.10
C THR A 17 0.64 -1.21 -16.41
N GLU A 18 0.41 -0.77 -15.18
CA GLU A 18 -0.84 -1.08 -14.48
C GLU A 18 -2.05 -0.35 -15.07
N LEU A 19 -1.90 0.89 -15.58
CA LEU A 19 -2.98 1.58 -16.29
C LEU A 19 -3.39 0.84 -17.57
N ILE A 20 -2.43 0.38 -18.36
CA ILE A 20 -2.69 -0.43 -19.57
C ILE A 20 -3.41 -1.73 -19.20
N LYS A 21 -2.93 -2.41 -18.17
CA LYS A 21 -3.51 -3.67 -17.68
C LYS A 21 -4.96 -3.51 -17.23
N VAL A 22 -5.28 -2.43 -16.51
CA VAL A 22 -6.66 -2.17 -16.06
C VAL A 22 -7.54 -1.78 -17.26
N ASN A 23 -7.02 -1.01 -18.21
CA ASN A 23 -7.76 -0.63 -19.41
C ASN A 23 -8.17 -1.83 -20.28
N ASN A 24 -7.38 -2.91 -20.25
CA ASN A 24 -7.63 -4.13 -21.02
C ASN A 24 -8.48 -5.17 -20.26
N LYS A 25 -8.95 -4.89 -19.04
CA LYS A 25 -9.78 -5.79 -18.25
C LYS A 25 -11.27 -5.47 -18.43
N LYS A 26 -12.10 -6.52 -18.47
CA LYS A 26 -13.55 -6.36 -18.43
C LYS A 26 -14.00 -5.93 -17.04
N ARG A 27 -15.11 -5.20 -16.96
CA ARG A 27 -15.65 -4.68 -15.70
C ARG A 27 -15.93 -5.78 -14.69
N GLU A 28 -16.45 -6.91 -15.14
CA GLU A 28 -16.80 -8.05 -14.29
C GLU A 28 -15.55 -8.63 -13.62
N ASP A 29 -14.41 -8.64 -14.31
CA ASP A 29 -13.14 -9.11 -13.77
C ASP A 29 -12.54 -8.16 -12.72
N LEU A 30 -12.89 -6.87 -12.77
CA LEU A 30 -12.47 -5.86 -11.79
C LEU A 30 -13.28 -5.92 -10.50
N LEU A 31 -14.53 -6.39 -10.57
CA LEU A 31 -15.44 -6.46 -9.43
C LEU A 31 -15.43 -7.81 -8.71
N ARG A 32 -14.69 -8.80 -9.23
CA ARG A 32 -14.59 -10.12 -8.58
C ARG A 32 -13.86 -10.01 -7.25
N GLU A 33 -14.51 -10.52 -6.21
CA GLU A 33 -13.87 -10.73 -4.93
C GLU A 33 -12.73 -11.74 -5.04
N LYS A 34 -11.63 -11.47 -4.32
CA LYS A 34 -10.44 -12.30 -4.37
C LYS A 34 -10.73 -13.61 -3.61
N LYS A 35 -10.93 -14.70 -4.33
CA LYS A 35 -11.34 -16.02 -3.78
C LYS A 35 -10.36 -16.66 -2.79
N ASN A 36 -9.10 -16.22 -2.74
CA ASN A 36 -8.08 -16.74 -1.82
C ASN A 36 -7.55 -15.61 -0.93
N LEU A 37 -8.28 -15.34 0.16
CA LEU A 37 -7.70 -14.79 1.37
C LEU A 37 -7.39 -15.99 2.26
N GLU A 38 -6.18 -16.55 2.14
CA GLU A 38 -5.69 -17.38 3.24
C GLU A 38 -5.84 -16.60 4.55
N ARG A 39 -6.11 -17.30 5.67
CA ARG A 39 -6.27 -16.69 6.99
C ARG A 39 -4.99 -15.94 7.37
N ASN A 40 -4.88 -14.71 6.91
CA ASN A 40 -3.78 -13.83 7.21
C ASN A 40 -4.04 -13.30 8.62
N THR A 41 -3.27 -13.77 9.59
CA THR A 41 -3.35 -13.35 11.00
C THR A 41 -2.86 -11.93 11.22
N ARG A 42 -2.38 -11.24 10.17
CA ARG A 42 -1.91 -9.85 10.24
C ARG A 42 -3.08 -8.88 10.33
N ILE A 43 -2.93 -7.89 11.21
CA ILE A 43 -3.85 -6.76 11.31
C ILE A 43 -3.66 -5.86 10.07
N PRO A 44 -4.72 -5.58 9.29
CA PRO A 44 -4.61 -4.71 8.13
C PRO A 44 -4.37 -3.27 8.56
N LEU A 45 -3.36 -2.62 7.98
CA LEU A 45 -3.22 -1.17 8.09
C LEU A 45 -4.24 -0.51 7.17
N VAL A 46 -5.33 0.00 7.74
CA VAL A 46 -6.36 0.74 7.00
C VAL A 46 -5.92 2.20 6.90
N ILE A 47 -5.75 2.68 5.67
CA ILE A 47 -5.48 4.09 5.39
C ILE A 47 -6.60 4.67 4.54
N THR A 48 -7.02 5.89 4.85
CA THR A 48 -7.94 6.64 4.00
C THR A 48 -7.20 7.06 2.74
N PHE A 49 -7.70 6.66 1.57
CA PHE A 49 -7.10 7.09 0.31
C PHE A 49 -7.26 8.61 0.15
N SER A 50 -6.15 9.34 0.18
CA SER A 50 -6.10 10.79 -0.05
C SER A 50 -5.15 11.15 -1.18
N ARG A 51 -5.52 12.16 -1.96
CA ARG A 51 -4.68 12.69 -3.04
C ARG A 51 -3.44 13.44 -2.53
N ALA A 52 -3.40 13.79 -1.25
CA ALA A 52 -2.23 14.42 -0.65
C ALA A 52 -1.22 13.40 -0.13
N LEU A 53 -1.60 12.12 0.02
CA LEU A 53 -0.74 11.13 0.65
C LEU A 53 0.31 10.58 -0.33
N PRO A 54 1.59 10.47 0.10
CA PRO A 54 2.63 9.80 -0.66
C PRO A 54 2.42 8.28 -0.67
N ASN A 55 3.27 7.54 -1.38
CA ASN A 55 3.23 6.08 -1.39
C ASN A 55 3.64 5.48 -0.02
N ILE A 56 2.68 5.45 0.92
CA ILE A 56 2.86 4.97 2.30
C ILE A 56 3.41 3.54 2.33
N GLY A 57 2.89 2.64 1.48
CA GLY A 57 3.35 1.26 1.45
C GLY A 57 4.83 1.11 1.07
N ARG A 58 5.36 2.01 0.23
CA ARG A 58 6.79 2.08 -0.09
C ARG A 58 7.61 2.65 1.07
N ILE A 59 7.10 3.70 1.74
CA ILE A 59 7.74 4.30 2.91
C ILE A 59 7.85 3.28 4.04
N ILE A 60 6.75 2.60 4.39
CA ILE A 60 6.74 1.57 5.44
C ILE A 60 7.71 0.45 5.11
N ARG A 61 7.69 -0.10 3.88
CA ARG A 61 8.64 -1.15 3.47
C ARG A 61 10.10 -0.72 3.57
N ARG A 62 10.40 0.54 3.19
CA ARG A 62 11.75 1.10 3.28
C ARG A 62 12.23 1.21 4.73
N HIS A 63 11.34 1.58 5.66
CA HIS A 63 11.66 1.75 7.07
C HIS A 63 11.29 0.55 7.94
N LEU A 64 10.88 -0.56 7.34
CA LEU A 64 10.37 -1.73 8.05
C LEU A 64 11.40 -2.29 9.04
N HIS A 65 12.67 -2.30 8.64
CA HIS A 65 13.76 -2.71 9.53
C HIS A 65 13.81 -1.84 10.80
N THR A 66 13.80 -0.51 10.64
CA THR A 66 13.77 0.45 11.75
C THR A 66 12.53 0.26 12.64
N LEU A 67 11.36 -0.02 12.05
CA LEU A 67 10.14 -0.29 12.80
C LEU A 67 10.27 -1.54 13.70
N HIS A 68 11.01 -2.56 13.25
CA HIS A 68 11.23 -3.79 14.02
C HIS A 68 12.39 -3.70 15.02
N THR A 69 13.42 -2.90 14.74
CA THR A 69 14.62 -2.82 15.59
C THR A 69 14.57 -1.72 16.63
N SER A 70 13.80 -0.65 16.40
CA SER A 70 13.73 0.48 17.33
C SER A 70 13.00 0.11 18.63
N ASP A 71 13.71 0.13 19.76
CA ASP A 71 13.14 -0.16 21.08
C ASP A 71 12.02 0.82 21.46
N ARG A 72 12.20 2.10 21.13
CA ARG A 72 11.15 3.13 21.28
C ARG A 72 9.85 2.81 20.55
N ILE A 73 9.90 2.07 19.43
CA ILE A 73 8.70 1.70 18.68
C ILE A 73 8.05 0.46 19.30
N LYS A 74 8.83 -0.46 19.85
CA LYS A 74 8.29 -1.60 20.62
C LYS A 74 7.50 -1.11 21.84
N GLU A 75 8.00 -0.07 22.52
CA GLU A 75 7.33 0.54 23.68
C GLU A 75 5.97 1.17 23.33
N VAL A 76 5.84 1.80 22.16
CA VAL A 76 4.56 2.40 21.69
C VAL A 76 3.43 1.37 21.61
N PHE A 77 3.73 0.10 21.33
CA PHE A 77 2.73 -0.97 21.27
C PHE A 77 2.49 -1.68 22.61
N LEU A 78 3.29 -1.38 23.65
CA LEU A 78 3.19 -1.99 24.97
C LEU A 78 2.38 -1.14 25.96
N SER A 79 2.17 0.15 25.67
CA SER A 79 1.31 1.01 26.47
C SER A 79 -0.10 1.06 25.86
N PRO A 80 -1.09 0.38 26.45
CA PRO A 80 -2.48 0.57 26.07
C PRO A 80 -2.91 1.94 26.62
N HIS A 81 -3.22 2.87 25.72
CA HIS A 81 -4.04 4.04 26.04
C HIS A 81 -5.51 3.70 25.79
#